data_AF-A0A1G7PHJ6-F1
#
_entry.id   AF-A0A1G7PHJ6-F1
#
_cell.length_a   1.000
_cell.length_b   1.000
_cell.length_c   1.000
_cell.angle_alpha   90.00
_cell.angle_beta   90.00
_cell.angle_gamma   90.00
#
_symmetry.space_group_name_H-M   'P 1'
#
loop_
_entity.id
_entity.type
_entity.pdbx_description
1 polymer ?
#
loop_
_entity_poly.entity_id
_entity_poly.type
_entity_poly.pdbx_seq_one_letter_code
_entity_poly.pdbx_strand_id
1 'polypeptide(L)'
;MNSKEELEKLKKRLREIEPILSKTFNTDKELNAYLEKNKNLYEEGKNLYEQIKQLEYGLMSSQEKEEHDEYLRKLKLKSEGKPLI
;
A
#
# COMPACT_ATOMS: atom_id res chain seq x y z
N MET A 1 11.72 -18.69 -7.60
CA MET A 1 11.95 -17.23 -7.45
C MET A 1 11.94 -16.94 -5.96
N ASN A 2 12.97 -16.26 -5.43
CA ASN A 2 13.06 -16.01 -3.99
C ASN A 2 12.05 -14.90 -3.60
N SER A 3 11.20 -15.14 -2.61
CA SER A 3 10.19 -14.17 -2.18
C SER A 3 10.78 -12.80 -1.81
N LYS A 4 12.04 -12.77 -1.36
CA LYS A 4 12.78 -11.52 -1.10
C LYS A 4 13.16 -10.77 -2.38
N GLU A 5 13.57 -11.47 -3.43
CA GLU A 5 13.90 -10.86 -4.72
C GLU A 5 12.65 -10.29 -5.39
N GLU A 6 11.53 -11.00 -5.27
CA GLU A 6 10.24 -10.52 -5.78
C GLU A 6 9.77 -9.27 -5.06
N LEU A 7 9.90 -9.25 -3.73
CA LEU A 7 9.60 -8.07 -2.92
C LEU A 7 10.43 -6.85 -3.35
N GLU A 8 11.73 -7.02 -3.57
CA GLU A 8 12.60 -5.94 -4.04
C GLU A 8 12.23 -5.44 -5.44
N LYS A 9 11.82 -6.34 -6.34
CA LYS A 9 11.32 -5.95 -7.68
C LYS A 9 10.05 -5.11 -7.59
N LEU A 10 9.09 -5.55 -6.79
CA LEU A 10 7.83 -4.84 -6.61
C LEU A 10 8.06 -3.47 -5.94
N LYS A 11 8.93 -3.40 -4.92
CA LYS A 11 9.33 -2.13 -4.28
C LYS A 11 10.02 -1.20 -5.26
N LYS A 12 10.91 -1.73 -6.10
CA LYS A 12 11.57 -0.93 -7.14
C LYS A 12 10.55 -0.36 -8.13
N ARG A 13 9.62 -1.19 -8.60
CA ARG A 13 8.57 -0.75 -9.53
C ARG A 13 7.67 0.32 -8.90
N LEU A 14 7.31 0.15 -7.63
CA LEU A 14 6.52 1.13 -6.89
C LEU A 14 7.25 2.49 -6.80
N ARG A 15 8.56 2.49 -6.50
CA ARG A 15 9.37 3.71 -6.48
C ARG A 15 9.43 4.43 -7.84
N GLU A 16 9.40 3.68 -8.94
CA GLU A 16 9.40 4.26 -10.28
C GLU A 16 8.10 5.03 -10.58
N ILE A 17 6.96 4.56 -10.07
CA ILE A 17 5.65 5.18 -10.30
C ILE A 17 5.24 6.17 -9.20
N GLU A 18 5.89 6.12 -8.03
CA GLU A 18 5.60 6.96 -6.87
C GLU A 18 5.57 8.48 -7.17
N PRO A 19 6.46 9.05 -8.01
CA PRO A 19 6.37 10.48 -8.38
C PRO A 19 5.07 10.85 -9.11
N ILE A 20 4.44 9.89 -9.78
CA ILE A 20 3.16 10.07 -10.48
C ILE A 20 2.02 9.98 -9.46
N LEU A 21 2.07 8.99 -8.57
CA LEU A 21 1.03 8.76 -7.56
C LEU A 21 0.96 9.88 -6.50
N SER A 22 2.12 10.44 -6.13
CA SER A 22 2.26 11.48 -5.09
C SER A 22 2.11 12.91 -5.60
N LYS A 23 1.82 13.09 -6.89
CA LYS A 23 1.71 14.42 -7.48
C LYS A 23 0.54 15.20 -6.89
N THR A 24 0.81 16.43 -6.44
CA THR A 24 -0.19 17.36 -5.91
C THR A 24 -0.70 18.33 -6.98
N PHE A 25 -1.95 18.77 -6.83
CA PHE A 25 -2.60 19.69 -7.76
C PHE A 25 -3.23 20.85 -7.01
N ASN A 26 -3.33 22.01 -7.66
CA ASN A 26 -3.93 23.20 -7.06
C ASN A 26 -5.46 23.22 -7.22
N THR A 27 -5.99 22.46 -8.20
CA THR A 27 -7.42 22.42 -8.50
C THR A 27 -7.90 21.00 -8.75
N ASP A 28 -9.18 20.76 -8.47
CA ASP A 28 -9.84 19.47 -8.74
C ASP A 28 -9.86 19.15 -10.24
N LYS A 29 -9.93 20.16 -11.11
CA LYS A 29 -9.94 19.96 -12.56
C LYS A 29 -8.60 19.38 -13.05
N GLU A 30 -7.48 19.90 -12.53
CA GLU A 30 -6.15 19.39 -12.83
C GLU A 30 -5.96 17.98 -12.27
N LEU A 31 -6.42 17.74 -11.04
CA LEU A 31 -6.40 16.42 -10.42
C LEU A 31 -7.18 15.40 -11.27
N ASN A 32 -8.43 15.69 -11.62
CA ASN A 32 -9.28 14.77 -12.38
C ASN A 32 -8.70 14.46 -13.77
N ALA A 33 -8.20 15.48 -14.48
CA ALA A 33 -7.56 15.27 -15.77
C ALA A 33 -6.28 14.42 -15.65
N TYR A 34 -5.53 14.58 -14.56
CA TYR A 34 -4.33 13.79 -14.30
C TYR A 34 -4.65 12.35 -13.89
N LEU A 35 -5.67 12.14 -13.05
CA LEU A 35 -6.15 10.81 -12.65
C LEU A 35 -6.60 10.01 -13.86
N GLU A 36 -7.43 10.60 -14.73
CA GLU A 36 -7.90 9.92 -15.95
C GLU A 36 -6.74 9.56 -16.88
N LYS A 37 -5.77 10.47 -17.05
CA LYS A 37 -4.58 10.22 -17.88
C LYS A 37 -3.69 9.09 -17.34
N ASN A 38 -3.59 8.96 -16.02
CA ASN A 38 -2.67 8.03 -15.35
C ASN A 38 -3.40 6.87 -14.66
N LYS A 39 -4.68 6.64 -14.97
CA LYS A 39 -5.54 5.65 -14.28
C LYS A 39 -4.88 4.28 -14.14
N ASN A 40 -4.26 3.79 -15.22
CA ASN A 40 -3.57 2.51 -15.24
C ASN A 40 -2.41 2.44 -14.22
N LEU A 41 -1.69 3.56 -14.02
CA LEU A 41 -0.59 3.63 -13.06
C LEU A 41 -1.10 3.69 -11.62
N TYR A 42 -2.26 4.32 -11.38
CA TYR A 42 -2.91 4.28 -10.07
C TYR A 42 -3.41 2.87 -9.72
N GLU A 43 -4.02 2.17 -10.69
CA GLU A 43 -4.41 0.77 -10.54
C GLU A 43 -3.18 -0.14 -10.33
N GLU A 44 -2.12 0.06 -11.11
CA GLU A 44 -0.84 -0.64 -10.94
C GLU A 44 -0.25 -0.39 -9.54
N GLY A 45 -0.21 0.86 -9.09
CA GLY A 45 0.27 1.22 -7.76
C GLY A 45 -0.50 0.55 -6.66
N LYS A 46 -1.84 0.54 -6.74
CA LYS A 46 -2.69 -0.18 -5.79
C LYS A 46 -2.34 -1.67 -5.75
N ASN A 47 -2.22 -2.30 -6.91
CA ASN A 47 -1.88 -3.73 -7.00
C ASN A 47 -0.48 -4.02 -6.44
N LEU A 48 0.50 -3.14 -6.71
CA LEU A 48 1.86 -3.26 -6.16
C LEU A 48 1.85 -3.15 -4.63
N TYR A 49 1.13 -2.18 -4.06
CA TYR A 49 0.98 -2.05 -2.61
C TYR A 49 0.39 -3.31 -1.97
N GLU A 50 -0.67 -3.87 -2.56
CA GLU A 50 -1.29 -5.10 -2.06
C GLU A 50 -0.34 -6.29 -2.12
N GLN A 51 0.37 -6.49 -3.24
CA GLN A 51 1.34 -7.57 -3.40
C GLN A 51 2.54 -7.44 -2.45
N ILE A 52 3.08 -6.23 -2.29
CA ILE A 52 4.15 -5.94 -1.34
C ILE A 52 3.70 -6.29 0.07
N LYS A 53 2.51 -5.83 0.49
CA LYS A 53 1.97 -6.11 1.82
C LYS A 53 1.78 -7.61 2.07
N GLN A 54 1.26 -8.35 1.08
CA GLN A 54 1.09 -9.79 1.18
C GLN A 54 2.43 -10.53 1.30
N LEU A 55 3.43 -10.14 0.53
CA LEU A 55 4.76 -10.74 0.61
C LEU A 55 5.49 -10.39 1.90
N GLU A 56 5.40 -9.14 2.37
CA GLU A 56 5.94 -8.73 3.67
C GLU A 56 5.30 -9.53 4.80
N TYR A 57 3.97 -9.63 4.82
CA TYR A 57 3.28 -10.48 5.78
C TYR A 57 3.70 -11.94 5.66
N GLY A 58 3.84 -12.49 4.44
CA GLY A 58 4.31 -13.85 4.21
C GLY A 58 5.70 -14.12 4.80
N LEU A 59 6.58 -13.14 4.73
CA LEU A 59 7.97 -13.18 5.21
C LEU A 59 8.13 -12.94 6.72
N MET A 60 7.12 -12.38 7.39
CA MET A 60 7.11 -12.21 8.84
C MET A 60 7.13 -13.57 9.56
N SER A 61 7.82 -13.59 10.71
CA SER A 61 7.76 -14.66 11.69
C SER A 61 6.36 -14.75 12.33
N SER A 62 6.07 -15.85 13.03
CA SER A 62 4.78 -16.02 13.71
C SER A 62 4.51 -14.93 14.75
N GLN A 63 5.53 -14.52 15.52
CA GLN A 63 5.39 -13.45 16.51
C GLN A 63 5.09 -12.10 15.84
N GLU A 64 5.82 -11.76 14.77
CA GLU A 64 5.59 -10.51 14.03
C GLU A 64 4.19 -10.46 13.41
N LYS A 65 3.65 -11.60 12.96
CA LYS A 65 2.28 -11.70 12.45
C LYS A 65 1.25 -11.43 13.55
N GLU A 66 1.43 -12.01 14.73
CA GLU A 66 0.53 -11.76 15.87
C GLU A 66 0.52 -10.28 16.26
N GLU A 67 1.69 -9.64 16.37
CA GLU A 67 1.82 -8.22 16.68
C GLU A 67 1.17 -7.33 15.61
N HIS A 68 1.38 -7.65 14.33
CA HIS A 68 0.78 -6.95 13.21
C HIS A 68 -0.76 -7.09 13.19
N ASP A 69 -1.29 -8.28 13.43
CA ASP A 69 -2.73 -8.54 13.45
C ASP A 69 -3.40 -7.85 14.64
N GLU A 70 -2.75 -7.83 15.80
CA GLU A 70 -3.21 -7.08 16.96
C GLU A 70 -3.23 -5.57 16.68
N TYR A 71 -2.19 -5.05 16.02
CA TYR A 71 -2.14 -3.65 15.58
C TYR A 71 -3.30 -3.32 14.62
N LEU A 72 -3.54 -4.15 13.61
CA LEU A 72 -4.66 -3.96 12.69
C LEU A 72 -6.02 -4.02 13.39
N ARG A 73 -6.19 -4.93 14.37
CA ARG A 73 -7.40 -5.00 15.20
C ARG A 73 -7.61 -3.71 15.99
N LYS A 74 -6.56 -3.16 16.63
CA LYS A 74 -6.63 -1.89 17.36
C LYS A 74 -7.01 -0.71 16.45
N LEU A 75 -6.42 -0.63 15.26
CA LEU A 75 -6.78 0.38 14.27
C LEU A 75 -8.26 0.28 13.86
N LYS A 76 -8.76 -0.94 13.63
CA LYS A 76 -10.17 -1.17 13.30
C LYS A 76 -11.09 -0.70 14.43
N LEU A 77 -10.81 -1.08 15.68
CA LEU A 77 -11.58 -0.63 16.84
C LEU A 77 -11.60 0.90 16.95
N LYS A 78 -10.45 1.56 16.74
CA LYS A 78 -10.35 3.03 16.73
C LYS A 78 -11.20 3.65 15.62
N SER A 79 -11.17 3.08 14.41
CA SER A 79 -12.00 3.57 13.29
C SER A 79 -13.50 3.40 13.53
N GLU A 80 -13.89 2.38 14.30
CA GLU A 80 -15.28 2.12 14.69
C GLU A 80 -15.71 2.90 15.95
N GLY A 81 -14.82 3.72 16.53
CA GLY A 81 -15.09 4.45 17.77
C GLY A 81 -15.25 3.56 19.01
N LYS A 82 -14.81 2.30 18.93
CA LYS A 82 -14.90 1.33 20.02
C LYS A 82 -13.71 1.46 20.98
N PRO A 83 -13.91 1.21 22.28
CA PRO A 83 -12.82 1.23 23.24
C PRO A 83 -11.77 0.16 22.92
N LEU A 84 -10.50 0.51 23.15
CA LEU A 84 -9.38 -0.42 23.08
C LEU A 84 -9.36 -1.21 24.40
N ILE A 85 -10.09 -2.33 24.42
CA ILE A 85 -10.17 -3.25 25.56
C ILE A 85 -9.13 -4.36 25.39
#